data_AF-A0A1Q5D7W1-F1
#
_entry.id   AF-A0A1Q5D7W1-F1
#
_cell.length_a   1.000
_cell.length_b   1.000
_cell.length_c   1.000
_cell.angle_alpha   90.00
_cell.angle_beta   90.00
_cell.angle_gamma   90.00
#
_symmetry.space_group_name_H-M   'P 1'
#
loop_
_entity.id
_entity.type
_entity.pdbx_description
1 polymer ?
#
loop_
_entity_poly.entity_id
_entity_poly.type
_entity_poly.pdbx_seq_one_letter_code
_entity_poly.pdbx_strand_id
1 'polypeptide(L)'
;MKTETYVGDGTRGLRTAHFKQPTELTPGTAGTDSGQIWWASSVCSGRPALHVMWVSYPYDRIAADRLRTLFRAYVDDATERRGCTGTVHPDAADFPKR
;
A
#
# COMPACT_ATOMS: atom_id res chain seq x y z
N MET A 1 11.61 -5.16 -4.51
CA MET A 1 10.55 -4.39 -3.82
C MET A 1 10.30 -3.13 -4.62
N LYS A 2 9.05 -2.71 -4.77
CA LYS A 2 8.66 -1.49 -5.49
C LYS A 2 7.61 -0.75 -4.66
N THR A 3 7.64 0.57 -4.68
CA THR A 3 6.62 1.43 -4.05
C THR A 3 6.11 2.44 -5.06
N GLU A 4 4.80 2.71 -5.08
CA GLU A 4 4.21 3.66 -6.02
C GLU A 4 3.01 4.37 -5.39
N THR A 5 2.90 5.67 -5.60
CA THR A 5 1.76 6.48 -5.14
C THR A 5 0.97 6.96 -6.34
N TYR A 6 -0.30 6.60 -6.36
CA TYR A 6 -1.28 7.05 -7.34
C TYR A 6 -2.17 8.12 -6.73
N VAL A 7 -2.48 9.18 -7.48
CA VAL A 7 -3.28 10.31 -6.98
C VAL A 7 -4.34 10.70 -8.01
N GLY A 8 -5.53 11.06 -7.53
CA GLY A 8 -6.65 11.50 -8.33
C GLY A 8 -7.09 10.43 -9.31
N ASP A 9 -7.23 10.78 -10.59
CA ASP A 9 -7.74 9.84 -11.61
C ASP A 9 -6.85 8.60 -11.78
N GLY A 10 -5.56 8.68 -11.40
CA GLY A 10 -4.66 7.54 -11.39
C GLY A 10 -5.03 6.45 -10.38
N THR A 11 -5.95 6.72 -9.44
CA THR A 11 -6.45 5.70 -8.51
C THR A 11 -7.58 4.84 -9.09
N ARG A 12 -8.14 5.19 -10.25
CA ARG A 12 -9.31 4.51 -10.81
C ARG A 12 -8.95 3.20 -11.47
N GLY A 13 -9.68 2.14 -11.14
CA GLY A 13 -9.52 0.82 -11.74
C GLY A 13 -8.22 0.12 -11.38
N LEU A 14 -7.51 0.59 -10.34
CA LEU A 14 -6.30 -0.06 -9.86
C LEU A 14 -6.63 -1.42 -9.27
N ARG A 15 -5.88 -2.42 -9.72
CA ARG A 15 -6.04 -3.81 -9.30
C ARG A 15 -4.68 -4.42 -9.03
N THR A 16 -4.63 -5.34 -8.08
CA THR A 16 -3.43 -6.14 -7.87
C THR A 16 -3.17 -7.05 -9.07
N ALA A 17 -1.90 -7.28 -9.40
CA ALA A 17 -1.49 -8.10 -10.54
C ALA A 17 -1.52 -9.61 -10.21
N HIS A 18 -2.52 -10.08 -9.46
CA HIS A 18 -2.61 -11.48 -9.03
C HIS A 18 -3.39 -12.34 -10.04
N PHE A 19 -2.85 -13.51 -10.38
CA PHE A 19 -3.29 -14.34 -11.52
C PHE A 19 -4.67 -14.98 -11.37
N LYS A 20 -5.21 -15.13 -10.16
CA LYS A 20 -6.48 -15.86 -9.94
C LYS A 20 -7.66 -14.94 -9.59
N GLN A 21 -7.43 -13.96 -8.73
CA GLN A 21 -8.45 -13.01 -8.30
C GLN A 21 -7.76 -11.69 -7.96
N PRO A 22 -7.73 -10.71 -8.88
CA PRO A 22 -7.15 -9.41 -8.60
C PRO A 22 -8.03 -8.66 -7.59
N THR A 23 -7.40 -8.12 -6.56
CA THR A 23 -8.06 -7.27 -5.57
C THR A 23 -8.12 -5.85 -6.11
N GLU A 24 -9.30 -5.22 -6.04
CA GLU A 24 -9.47 -3.81 -6.42
C GLU A 24 -9.01 -2.89 -5.29
N LEU A 25 -8.10 -1.96 -5.60
CA LEU A 25 -7.60 -0.99 -4.65
C LEU A 25 -8.51 0.23 -4.69
N THR A 26 -9.40 0.33 -3.72
CA THR A 26 -10.39 1.41 -3.64
C THR A 26 -9.88 2.54 -2.75
N PRO A 27 -9.91 3.82 -3.18
CA PRO A 27 -9.61 4.93 -2.29
C PRO A 27 -10.47 4.91 -1.02
N GLY A 28 -9.86 5.24 0.12
CA GLY A 28 -10.47 5.14 1.44
C GLY A 28 -10.32 3.76 2.10
N THR A 29 -9.78 2.76 1.40
CA THR A 29 -9.49 1.43 1.99
C THR A 29 -7.99 1.19 2.09
N ALA A 30 -7.62 0.22 2.92
CA ALA A 30 -6.26 -0.27 3.06
C ALA A 30 -6.30 -1.80 3.20
N GLY A 31 -5.18 -2.45 2.95
CA GLY A 31 -5.09 -3.90 3.11
C GLY A 31 -3.86 -4.53 2.47
N THR A 32 -3.97 -5.84 2.29
CA THR A 32 -2.95 -6.69 1.67
C THR A 32 -3.56 -7.63 0.65
N ASP A 33 -2.77 -8.04 -0.33
CA ASP A 33 -3.10 -9.14 -1.23
C ASP A 33 -1.94 -10.13 -1.31
N SER A 34 -2.31 -11.41 -1.10
CA SER A 34 -1.44 -12.56 -1.27
C SER A 34 -0.11 -12.49 -0.50
N GLY A 35 -0.05 -11.66 0.55
CA GLY A 35 1.16 -11.43 1.36
C GLY A 35 2.32 -10.80 0.59
N GLN A 36 2.07 -10.18 -0.56
CA GLN A 36 3.10 -9.59 -1.42
C GLN A 36 2.80 -8.15 -1.83
N ILE A 37 1.56 -7.70 -1.65
CA ILE A 37 1.14 -6.35 -2.00
C ILE A 37 0.44 -5.75 -0.80
N TRP A 38 0.82 -4.54 -0.40
CA TRP A 38 0.12 -3.76 0.61
C TRP A 38 -0.29 -2.43 0.01
N TRP A 39 -1.47 -1.95 0.38
CA TRP A 39 -1.90 -0.61 0.04
C TRP A 39 -2.45 0.16 1.23
N ALA A 40 -2.19 1.45 1.22
CA ALA A 40 -2.77 2.44 2.13
C ALA A 40 -3.48 3.50 1.28
N SER A 41 -4.42 4.20 1.87
CA SER A 41 -5.10 5.32 1.20
C SER A 41 -4.93 6.61 1.98
N SER A 42 -4.95 7.74 1.28
CA SER A 42 -4.98 9.07 1.89
C SER A 42 -5.68 10.05 0.94
N VAL A 43 -5.78 11.31 1.33
CA VAL A 43 -6.26 12.43 0.49
C VAL A 43 -5.14 13.45 0.34
N CYS A 44 -4.58 13.58 -0.86
CA CYS A 44 -3.49 14.51 -1.18
C CYS A 44 -4.03 15.71 -1.96
N SER A 45 -3.90 16.92 -1.41
CA SER A 45 -4.42 18.16 -2.03
C SER A 45 -5.89 18.05 -2.46
N GLY A 46 -6.74 17.44 -1.61
CA GLY A 46 -8.16 17.23 -1.88
C GLY A 46 -8.48 16.11 -2.88
N ARG A 47 -7.48 15.36 -3.37
CA ARG A 47 -7.67 14.25 -4.31
C ARG A 47 -7.39 12.90 -3.63
N PRO A 48 -8.14 11.83 -3.96
CA PRO A 48 -7.88 10.51 -3.42
C PRO A 48 -6.48 10.04 -3.79
N ALA A 49 -5.81 9.33 -2.90
CA ALA A 49 -4.51 8.73 -3.14
C ALA A 49 -4.43 7.29 -2.63
N LEU A 50 -3.65 6.49 -3.33
CA LEU A 50 -3.32 5.12 -2.97
C LEU A 50 -1.80 4.96 -2.98
N HIS A 51 -1.26 4.40 -1.91
CA HIS A 51 0.16 4.12 -1.73
C HIS A 51 0.33 2.62 -1.73
N VAL A 52 1.08 2.09 -2.68
CA VAL A 52 1.17 0.65 -2.91
C VAL A 52 2.61 0.20 -2.79
N MET A 53 2.83 -0.92 -2.11
CA MET A 53 4.12 -1.58 -2.02
C MET A 53 4.01 -3.02 -2.50
N TRP A 54 4.85 -3.39 -3.47
CA TRP A 54 5.02 -4.75 -3.95
C TRP A 54 6.33 -5.33 -3.43
N VAL A 55 6.26 -6.53 -2.89
CA VAL A 55 7.39 -7.28 -2.37
C VAL A 55 7.45 -8.61 -3.12
N SER A 56 8.49 -8.75 -3.93
CA SER A 56 8.75 -9.98 -4.67
C SER A 56 9.39 -11.02 -3.76
N TYR A 57 9.10 -12.29 -4.03
CA TYR A 57 9.87 -13.41 -3.47
C TYR A 57 11.37 -13.26 -3.76
N PRO A 58 12.27 -13.57 -2.81
CA PRO A 58 12.03 -14.07 -1.45
C PRO A 58 11.97 -12.97 -0.36
N TYR A 59 11.87 -11.70 -0.73
CA TYR A 59 11.95 -10.59 0.22
C TYR A 59 10.73 -10.51 1.16
N ASP A 60 9.59 -11.06 0.73
CA ASP A 60 8.41 -11.27 1.55
C ASP A 60 8.73 -12.09 2.81
N ARG A 61 9.66 -13.04 2.70
CA ARG A 61 10.12 -13.89 3.80
C ARG A 61 11.30 -13.29 4.55
N ILE A 62 12.32 -12.83 3.82
CA ILE A 62 13.57 -12.32 4.42
C ILE A 62 13.31 -11.07 5.25
N ALA A 63 12.41 -10.20 4.78
CA ALA A 63 12.11 -8.93 5.43
C ALA A 63 10.78 -8.94 6.20
N ALA A 64 10.16 -10.11 6.43
CA ALA A 64 8.81 -10.25 7.02
C ALA A 64 8.61 -9.33 8.24
N ASP A 65 9.52 -9.43 9.22
CA ASP A 65 9.47 -8.67 10.49
C ASP A 65 9.60 -7.15 10.32
N ARG A 66 10.05 -6.70 9.14
CA ARG A 66 10.28 -5.29 8.80
C ARG A 66 9.25 -4.74 7.84
N LEU A 67 8.46 -5.56 7.16
CA LEU A 67 7.54 -5.09 6.10
C LEU A 67 6.54 -4.06 6.60
N ARG A 68 5.98 -4.26 7.81
CA ARG A 68 5.06 -3.29 8.42
C ARG A 68 5.73 -1.94 8.62
N THR A 69 6.91 -1.93 9.23
CA THR A 69 7.64 -0.69 9.52
C THR A 69 8.09 0.00 8.23
N LEU A 70 8.59 -0.77 7.26
CA LEU A 70 9.00 -0.25 5.95
C LEU A 70 7.83 0.37 5.20
N PHE A 71 6.69 -0.32 5.15
CA PHE A 71 5.50 0.18 4.47
C PHE A 71 5.00 1.47 5.12
N ARG A 72 4.93 1.49 6.45
CA ARG A 72 4.51 2.67 7.19
C ARG A 72 5.45 3.86 6.94
N ALA A 73 6.76 3.65 7.04
CA ALA A 73 7.75 4.70 6.77
C ALA A 73 7.63 5.28 5.35
N TYR A 74 7.39 4.41 4.36
CA TYR A 74 7.11 4.84 2.99
C TYR A 74 5.85 5.70 2.88
N VAL A 75 4.73 5.26 3.48
CA VAL A 75 3.46 6.00 3.42
C VAL A 75 3.58 7.33 4.16
N ASP A 76 4.23 7.35 5.33
CA ASP A 76 4.44 8.56 6.12
C ASP A 76 5.29 9.58 5.32
N ASP A 77 6.42 9.18 4.73
CA ASP A 77 7.23 10.05 3.85
C ASP A 77 6.45 10.53 2.62
N ALA A 78 5.70 9.63 1.97
CA ALA A 78 4.95 9.97 0.77
C ALA A 78 3.81 10.95 1.04
N THR A 79 3.17 10.84 2.21
CA THR A 79 2.06 11.70 2.64
C THR A 79 2.55 13.05 3.13
N GLU A 80 3.64 13.10 3.91
CA GLU A 80 4.25 14.34 4.39
C GLU A 80 4.71 15.21 3.22
N ARG A 81 5.47 14.66 2.27
CA ARG A 81 5.98 15.40 1.09
C ARG A 81 4.88 15.99 0.19
N ARG A 82 3.66 15.45 0.26
CA ARG A 82 2.52 15.83 -0.59
C ARG A 82 1.42 16.55 0.19
N GLY A 83 1.60 16.78 1.50
CA GLY A 83 0.58 17.38 2.35
C GLY A 83 -0.73 16.56 2.37
N CYS A 84 -0.63 15.23 2.35
CA CYS A 84 -1.80 14.37 2.40
C CYS A 84 -2.38 14.28 3.81
N THR A 85 -3.67 13.99 3.89
CA THR A 85 -4.42 13.85 5.15
C THR A 85 -5.28 12.60 5.11
N GLY A 86 -5.84 12.21 6.26
CA GLY A 86 -6.78 11.08 6.33
C GLY A 86 -6.17 9.73 5.94
N THR A 87 -4.91 9.49 6.31
CA THR A 87 -4.21 8.26 5.96
C THR A 87 -4.83 7.05 6.65
N VAL A 88 -5.20 6.04 5.87
CA VAL A 88 -5.69 4.73 6.30
C VAL A 88 -4.61 3.70 6.00
N HIS A 89 -4.12 3.01 7.02
CA HIS A 89 -3.12 1.95 6.90
C HIS A 89 -3.75 0.56 7.02
N PRO A 90 -3.11 -0.49 6.47
CA PRO A 90 -3.47 -1.87 6.76
C PRO A 90 -3.31 -2.18 8.25
N ASP A 91 -4.06 -3.17 8.72
CA ASP A 91 -3.95 -3.64 10.09
C ASP A 91 -2.63 -4.38 10.32
N ALA A 92 -2.19 -4.43 11.58
CA ALA A 92 -0.98 -5.17 11.92
C ALA A 92 -1.06 -6.66 11.59
N ALA A 93 -2.27 -7.22 11.55
CA ALA A 93 -2.54 -8.61 11.18
C ALA A 93 -2.36 -8.87 9.67
N ASP A 94 -2.38 -7.82 8.83
CA ASP A 94 -2.19 -7.90 7.38
C ASP A 94 -0.73 -8.09 6.98
N PHE A 95 0.19 -8.06 7.95
CA PHE A 95 1.61 -8.28 7.74
C PHE A 95 2.03 -9.65 8.27
N PRO A 96 2.98 -10.33 7.59
CA PRO A 96 3.53 -11.58 8.08
C PRO A 96 4.19 -11.36 9.45
N LYS A 97 3.96 -12.31 10.35
CA LYS A 97 4.65 -12.43 11.63
C LYS A 97 5.62 -13.60 11.51
N ARG A 98 6.86 -13.46 12.00
CA ARG A 98 7.72 -14.64 12.22
C ARG A 98 7.18 -15.53 13.32
#